data_AF-A0A7L2NDC2-F1
#
_entry.id   AF-A0A7L2NDC2-F1
#
_cell.length_a   1.000
_cell.length_b   1.000
_cell.length_c   1.000
_cell.angle_alpha   90.00
_cell.angle_beta   90.00
_cell.angle_gamma   90.00
#
_symmetry.space_group_name_H-M   'P 1'
#
loop_
_entity.id
_entity.type
_entity.pdbx_description
1 polymer ?
#
loop_
_entity_poly.entity_id
_entity_poly.type
_entity_poly.pdbx_seq_one_letter_code
_entity_poly.pdbx_strand_id
1 'polypeptide(L)' 'CQDGGQSFIWSSDLVILEWFHTGEMCYRCLECGKSSRWSCYLIQHQKIHTEEQP' A
#
# COMPACT_ATOMS: atom_id res chain seq x y z
N CYS A 1 -12.84 10.74 -0.73
CA CYS A 1 -14.06 11.45 -1.15
C CYS A 1 -13.96 12.93 -0.84
N GLN A 2 -14.34 13.76 -1.80
CA GLN A 2 -14.50 15.20 -1.66
C GLN A 2 -15.91 15.49 -1.14
N ASP A 3 -16.12 15.27 0.15
CA ASP A 3 -17.17 15.89 0.95
C ASP A 3 -16.86 15.62 2.43
N GLY A 4 -16.79 16.67 3.25
CA GLY A 4 -16.82 16.55 4.70
C GLY A 4 -15.54 16.13 5.42
N GLY A 5 -14.64 17.09 5.67
CA GLY A 5 -14.10 17.35 7.01
C GLY A 5 -13.60 16.20 7.89
N GLN A 6 -12.91 15.18 7.37
CA GLN A 6 -12.05 14.32 8.18
C GLN A 6 -10.61 14.52 7.72
N SER A 7 -9.85 15.29 8.49
CA SER A 7 -8.40 15.32 8.41
C SER A 7 -7.91 13.89 8.63
N PHE A 8 -7.47 13.20 7.57
CA PHE A 8 -6.90 11.88 7.69
C PHE A 8 -5.59 12.00 8.45
N ILE A 9 -5.63 11.74 9.75
CA ILE A 9 -4.51 12.01 10.65
C ILE A 9 -3.34 11.05 10.39
N TRP A 10 -3.55 9.92 9.69
CA TRP A 10 -2.49 9.02 9.26
C TRP A 10 -2.60 8.57 7.80
N SER A 11 -1.46 8.48 7.12
CA SER A 11 -1.35 8.02 5.72
C SER A 11 -1.94 6.62 5.50
N SER A 12 -2.04 5.80 6.56
CA SER A 12 -2.71 4.50 6.54
C SER A 12 -4.22 4.60 6.35
N ASP A 13 -4.88 5.61 6.91
CA ASP A 13 -6.33 5.78 6.78
C ASP A 13 -6.71 6.21 5.36
N LEU A 14 -5.89 7.07 4.76
CA LEU A 14 -6.01 7.45 3.35
C LEU A 14 -5.94 6.24 2.41
N VAL A 15 -4.94 5.38 2.62
CA VAL A 15 -4.73 4.15 1.85
C VAL A 15 -5.93 3.20 1.98
N ILE A 16 -6.48 3.06 3.19
CA ILE A 16 -7.64 2.20 3.43
C ILE A 16 -8.86 2.71 2.67
N LEU A 17 -9.08 4.02 2.69
CA LEU A 17 -10.21 4.64 2.01
C LEU A 17 -10.06 4.55 0.50
N GLU A 18 -8.87 4.83 -0.02
CA GLU A 18 -8.58 4.68 -1.44
C GLU A 18 -8.80 3.24 -1.90
N TRP A 19 -8.40 2.24 -1.11
CA TRP A 19 -8.71 0.82 -1.39
C TRP A 19 -10.21 0.54 -1.42
N PHE A 20 -10.98 1.04 -0.46
CA PHE A 20 -12.45 0.86 -0.46
C PHE A 20 -13.13 1.55 -1.65
N HIS A 21 -12.55 2.66 -2.15
CA HIS A 21 -13.11 3.41 -3.28
C HIS A 21 -12.71 2.85 -4.64
N THR A 22 -11.44 2.46 -4.80
CA THR A 22 -10.86 2.08 -6.09
C THR A 22 -10.76 0.57 -6.27
N GLY A 23 -10.80 -0.19 -5.17
CA GLY A 23 -10.46 -1.62 -5.17
C GLY A 23 -8.98 -1.89 -5.42
N GLU A 24 -8.16 -0.86 -5.60
CA GLU A 24 -6.73 -1.00 -5.87
C GLU A 24 -5.97 -1.09 -4.54
N MET A 25 -5.12 -2.11 -4.41
CA MET A 25 -4.19 -2.22 -3.29
C MET A 25 -3.06 -1.20 -3.50
N CYS A 26 -2.95 -0.23 -2.59
CA CYS A 26 -2.14 0.97 -2.77
C CYS A 26 -0.63 0.74 -2.91
N TYR A 27 -0.08 -0.35 -2.34
CA TYR A 27 1.37 -0.58 -2.34
C TYR A 27 1.75 -1.76 -3.25
N ARG A 28 2.13 -1.47 -4.49
CA ARG A 28 2.55 -2.48 -5.48
C ARG A 28 4.07 -2.67 -5.47
N CYS A 29 4.52 -3.92 -5.43
CA CYS A 29 5.90 -4.30 -5.71
C CYS A 29 6.17 -4.18 -7.21
N LEU A 30 7.24 -3.46 -7.58
CA LEU A 30 7.61 -3.24 -8.97
C LEU A 30 8.34 -4.44 -9.60
N GLU A 31 8.88 -5.35 -8.78
CA GLU A 31 9.65 -6.51 -9.26
C GLU A 31 8.73 -7.66 -9.69
N CYS A 32 7.68 -7.96 -8.90
CA CYS A 32 6.76 -9.06 -9.19
C CYS A 32 5.29 -8.65 -9.35
N GLY A 33 4.98 -7.35 -9.24
CA GLY A 33 3.62 -6.83 -9.39
C GLY A 33 2.69 -7.07 -8.19
N LYS A 34 3.16 -7.72 -7.12
CA LYS A 34 2.34 -8.06 -5.94
C LYS A 34 1.93 -6.81 -5.18
N SER A 35 0.65 -6.68 -4.85
CA SER A 35 0.11 -5.52 -4.16
C SER A 35 -0.25 -5.81 -2.70
N SER A 36 0.03 -4.85 -1.83
CA SER A 36 -0.18 -4.92 -0.38
C SER A 36 -1.00 -3.74 0.12
N ARG A 37 -1.76 -3.95 1.19
CA ARG A 37 -2.54 -2.88 1.85
C ARG A 37 -1.68 -1.97 2.73
N TRP A 38 -0.52 -2.45 3.19
CA TRP A 38 0.34 -1.68 4.09
C TRP A 38 1.76 -1.61 3.57
N SER A 39 2.41 -0.46 3.78
CA SER A 39 3.79 -0.22 3.39
C SER A 39 4.77 -1.14 4.13
N CYS A 40 4.53 -1.44 5.41
CA CYS A 40 5.39 -2.35 6.18
C CYS A 40 5.47 -3.76 5.57
N TYR A 41 4.34 -4.28 5.06
CA TYR A 41 4.31 -5.56 4.35
C TYR A 41 5.04 -5.48 2.99
N LEU A 42 4.90 -4.36 2.26
CA LEU A 42 5.64 -4.17 1.01
C LEU A 42 7.15 -4.13 1.26
N ILE A 43 7.61 -3.43 2.30
CA ILE A 43 9.03 -3.32 2.65
C ILE A 43 9.59 -4.70 3.03
N GLN A 44 8.88 -5.48 3.86
CA GLN A 44 9.29 -6.84 4.19
C GLN A 44 9.32 -7.73 2.94
N HIS A 45 8.34 -7.58 2.05
CA HIS A 45 8.28 -8.29 0.79
C HIS A 45 9.39 -7.89 -0.18
N GLN A 46 9.91 -6.66 -0.17
CA GLN A 46 11.06 -6.30 -1.02
C GLN A 46 12.35 -7.00 -0.58
N LYS A 47 12.49 -7.29 0.73
CA LYS A 47 13.66 -8.00 1.25
C LYS A 47 13.79 -9.40 0.67
N ILE A 48 12.68 -10.10 0.43
CA ILE A 48 12.74 -11.44 -0.17
C ILE A 48 13.34 -11.40 -1.58
N HIS A 49 13.04 -10.39 -2.40
CA HIS A 49 13.66 -10.23 -3.73
C HIS A 49 15.16 -9.96 -3.62
N THR A 50 15.58 -9.18 -2.62
CA THR A 50 17.01 -8.92 -2.37
C THR A 50 17.77 -10.16 -1.88
N GLU A 51 17.11 -11.07 -1.15
CA GLU A 51 17.71 -12.34 -0.70
C GLU A 51 17.60 -13.46 -1.75
N GLU A 52 16.61 -13.40 -2.64
CA GLU A 52 16.45 -14.31 -3.79
C GLU A 52 17.41 -13.97 -4.95
N GLN A 53 18.05 -12.80 -4.91
CA GLN A 53 18.97 -12.35 -5.95
C GLN A 53 20.40 -12.12 -5.38
N PRO A 54 21.26 -13.17 -5.35
CA PRO A 54 22.70 -13.02 -5.17
C PRO A 54 23.41 -12.44 -6.41
#